data_AF-A0A914WQ81-F1
#
_entry.id   AF-A0A914WQ81-F1
#
_cell.length_a   1.000
_cell.length_b   1.000
_cell.length_c   1.000
_cell.angle_alpha   90.00
_cell.angle_beta   90.00
_cell.angle_gamma   90.00
#
_symmetry.space_group_name_H-M   'P 1'
#
loop_
_entity.id
_entity.type
_entity.pdbx_description
1 polymer ?
#
loop_
_entity_poly.entity_id
_entity_poly.type
_entity_poly.pdbx_seq_one_letter_code
_entity_poly.pdbx_strand_id
1 'polypeptide(L)'
;MEVHPSENESVQDRKIPLLRDVFTAFPGVPINLDVKTESTELLEKVETMIKEFDREAITPWGNFRDSVTQNCYAKNPNIPLFSSIRRVVLILLWFYTGLLPFIPIKESFFEILMPSTATKIFDLSERRSHLTWQHRALVWIIDLLLMRPMLFRHLQRRGIKVLVWVLNDNEDYERAFRLGADGIMTDFPTKLREYLDKNQSLLSKDE
;
A
#
# COMPACT_ATOMS: atom_id res chain seq x y z
N MET A 1 -1.90 28.19 -3.17
CA MET A 1 -1.24 28.34 -1.86
C MET A 1 0.23 28.08 -2.12
N GLU A 2 0.99 29.16 -2.35
CA GLU A 2 2.43 29.07 -2.58
C GLU A 2 3.07 28.69 -1.24
N VAL A 3 3.82 27.60 -1.23
CA VAL A 3 4.62 27.19 -0.06
C VAL A 3 5.80 28.16 0.00
N HIS A 4 5.69 29.18 0.85
CA HIS A 4 6.84 30.00 1.22
C HIS A 4 7.83 29.12 2.01
N PRO A 5 9.08 28.97 1.57
CA PRO A 5 10.07 28.23 2.33
C PRO A 5 10.38 29.03 3.61
N SER A 6 10.21 28.40 4.77
CA SER A 6 10.62 28.98 6.05
C SER A 6 12.13 29.21 6.05
N GLU A 7 12.58 30.40 6.44
CA GLU A 7 13.99 30.87 6.42
C GLU A 7 14.98 30.09 7.30
N ASN A 8 14.60 28.91 7.84
CA ASN A 8 15.43 28.06 8.70
C ASN A 8 15.53 26.60 8.22
N GLU A 9 15.24 26.30 6.95
CA GLU A 9 15.56 24.97 6.40
C GLU A 9 17.08 24.79 6.32
N SER A 10 17.61 23.93 7.19
CA SER A 10 19.03 23.60 7.18
C SER A 10 19.37 22.87 5.86
N VAL A 11 20.56 23.11 5.29
CA VAL A 11 21.05 22.39 4.10
C VAL A 11 21.01 20.85 4.26
N GLN A 12 20.90 20.38 5.51
CA GLN A 12 20.80 18.99 5.91
C GLN A 12 19.44 18.35 5.51
N ASP A 13 18.35 19.11 5.50
CA ASP A 13 16.98 18.65 5.19
C ASP A 13 16.77 18.34 3.69
N ARG A 14 17.79 18.58 2.86
CA ARG A 14 17.75 18.39 1.39
C ARG A 14 18.53 17.18 0.89
N LYS A 15 19.14 16.39 1.78
CA LYS A 15 19.85 15.16 1.39
C LYS A 15 18.88 13.99 1.35
N ILE A 16 19.01 13.15 0.31
CA ILE A 16 18.28 11.88 0.24
C ILE A 16 18.81 10.99 1.38
N PRO A 17 17.95 10.53 2.31
CA PRO A 17 18.39 9.71 3.42
C PRO A 17 18.84 8.32 2.94
N LEU A 18 19.83 7.74 3.62
CA LEU A 18 20.16 6.34 3.42
C LEU A 18 19.15 5.45 4.14
N LEU A 19 18.82 4.30 3.56
CA LEU A 19 17.95 3.32 4.22
C LEU A 19 18.48 2.91 5.60
N ARG A 20 19.80 2.81 5.74
CA ARG A 20 20.49 2.52 7.00
C ARG A 20 20.17 3.56 8.07
N ASP A 21 20.16 4.84 7.71
CA ASP A 21 19.86 5.92 8.66
C ASP A 21 18.41 5.85 9.12
N VAL A 22 17.49 5.51 8.20
CA VAL A 22 16.07 5.28 8.52
C VAL A 22 15.92 4.10 9.49
N PHE A 23 16.58 2.97 9.21
CA PHE A 23 16.51 1.80 10.10
C PHE A 23 17.11 2.08 11.49
N THR A 24 18.18 2.87 11.54
CA THR A 24 18.82 3.29 12.80
C THR A 24 17.92 4.23 13.60
N ALA A 25 17.27 5.20 12.94
CA ALA A 25 16.39 6.17 13.61
C ALA A 25 15.07 5.54 14.11
N PHE A 26 14.57 4.51 13.41
CA PHE A 26 13.25 3.91 13.70
C PHE A 26 13.34 2.39 13.90
N PRO A 27 14.01 1.90 14.95
CA PRO A 27 14.29 0.47 15.12
C PRO A 27 13.03 -0.41 15.20
N GLY A 28 11.98 0.05 15.90
CA GLY A 28 10.75 -0.72 16.12
C GLY A 28 9.56 -0.37 15.21
N VAL A 29 9.73 0.57 14.28
CA VAL A 29 8.62 1.02 13.40
C VAL A 29 8.58 0.15 12.15
N PRO A 30 7.45 -0.48 11.79
CA PRO A 30 7.33 -1.19 10.52
C PRO A 30 7.54 -0.25 9.32
N ILE A 31 8.29 -0.71 8.32
CA ILE A 31 8.62 0.09 7.13
C ILE A 31 8.20 -0.67 5.88
N ASN A 32 7.30 -0.09 5.09
CA ASN A 32 6.94 -0.66 3.79
C ASN A 32 7.93 -0.21 2.71
N LEU A 33 8.60 -1.15 2.05
CA LEU A 33 9.71 -0.87 1.13
C LEU A 33 9.35 -1.23 -0.32
N ASP A 34 9.17 -0.19 -1.15
CA ASP A 34 8.91 -0.37 -2.58
C ASP A 34 10.21 -0.39 -3.40
N VAL A 35 10.52 -1.53 -4.01
CA VAL A 35 11.71 -1.72 -4.84
C VAL A 35 11.43 -1.17 -6.25
N LYS A 36 11.95 0.02 -6.53
CA LYS A 36 11.66 0.75 -7.78
C LYS A 36 12.37 0.22 -9.03
N THR A 37 13.47 -0.51 -8.86
CA THR A 37 14.30 -0.99 -9.98
C THR A 37 14.57 -2.48 -9.85
N GLU A 38 14.42 -3.20 -10.96
CA GLU A 38 14.75 -4.62 -11.02
C GLU A 38 16.27 -4.79 -11.13
N SER A 39 16.94 -4.93 -9.98
CA SER A 39 18.39 -5.13 -9.89
C SER A 39 18.73 -6.13 -8.80
N THR A 40 19.48 -7.18 -9.16
CA THR A 40 19.92 -8.22 -8.22
C THR A 40 20.83 -7.64 -7.13
N GLU A 41 21.72 -6.72 -7.50
CA GLU A 41 22.62 -6.04 -6.55
C GLU A 41 21.83 -5.20 -5.53
N LEU A 42 20.77 -4.51 -6.00
CA LEU A 42 19.90 -3.74 -5.12
C LEU A 42 19.19 -4.66 -4.12
N LEU A 43 18.59 -5.75 -4.60
CA LEU A 43 17.90 -6.71 -3.74
C LEU A 43 18.84 -7.35 -2.73
N GLU A 44 20.07 -7.67 -3.12
CA GLU A 44 21.08 -8.20 -2.22
C GLU A 44 21.50 -7.21 -1.13
N LYS A 45 21.75 -5.96 -1.49
CA LYS A 45 22.11 -4.91 -0.52
C LYS A 45 20.97 -4.60 0.45
N VAL A 46 19.73 -4.55 -0.05
CA VAL A 46 18.53 -4.32 0.78
C VAL A 46 18.30 -5.49 1.72
N GLU A 47 18.35 -6.72 1.23
CA GLU A 47 18.14 -7.92 2.06
C GLU A 47 19.21 -8.10 3.14
N THR A 48 20.48 -7.87 2.79
CA THR A 48 21.58 -7.87 3.76
C THR A 48 21.32 -6.85 4.87
N MET A 49 20.86 -5.65 4.52
CA MET A 49 20.55 -4.60 5.50
C MET A 49 19.33 -4.95 6.36
N ILE A 50 18.28 -5.54 5.79
CA ILE A 50 17.11 -5.99 6.56
C ILE A 50 17.52 -7.04 7.61
N LYS A 51 18.40 -7.97 7.24
CA LYS A 51 18.96 -8.98 8.15
C LYS A 51 19.86 -8.38 9.22
N GLU A 52 20.75 -7.47 8.83
CA GLU A 52 21.69 -6.82 9.75
C GLU A 52 20.95 -6.08 10.88
N PHE A 53 19.80 -5.48 10.58
CA PHE A 53 18.98 -4.76 11.56
C PHE A 53 17.89 -5.64 12.21
N ASP A 54 17.84 -6.94 11.93
CA ASP A 54 16.85 -7.90 12.45
C ASP A 54 15.38 -7.48 12.20
N ARG A 55 15.08 -7.07 10.95
CA ARG A 55 13.77 -6.47 10.59
C ARG A 55 12.95 -7.26 9.60
N GLU A 56 13.29 -8.53 9.36
CA GLU A 56 12.62 -9.36 8.35
C GLU A 56 11.09 -9.38 8.55
N ALA A 57 10.61 -9.45 9.80
CA ALA A 57 9.19 -9.53 10.11
C ALA A 57 8.41 -8.21 9.98
N ILE A 58 9.09 -7.05 9.97
CA ILE A 58 8.44 -5.72 10.03
C ILE A 58 8.75 -4.84 8.82
N THR A 59 9.45 -5.39 7.82
CA THR A 59 9.87 -4.64 6.63
C THR A 59 9.31 -5.29 5.38
N PRO A 60 7.98 -5.26 5.15
CA PRO A 60 7.42 -5.79 3.92
C PRO A 60 8.04 -5.11 2.71
N TRP A 61 8.32 -5.89 1.67
CA TRP A 61 8.92 -5.39 0.44
C TRP A 61 8.27 -5.98 -0.81
N GLY A 62 8.43 -5.30 -1.93
CA GLY A 62 7.85 -5.74 -3.19
C GLY A 62 7.79 -4.61 -4.20
N ASN A 63 6.95 -4.81 -5.21
CA ASN A 63 6.63 -3.78 -6.19
C ASN A 63 5.29 -4.08 -6.86
N PHE A 64 4.71 -3.07 -7.50
CA PHE A 64 3.53 -3.23 -8.35
C PHE A 64 3.74 -4.23 -9.51
N ARG A 65 4.96 -4.35 -10.03
CA ARG A 65 5.35 -5.35 -11.04
C ARG A 65 5.60 -6.72 -10.41
N ASP A 66 5.00 -7.74 -11.01
CA ASP A 66 5.09 -9.11 -10.51
C ASP A 66 6.52 -9.67 -10.59
N SER A 67 7.29 -9.36 -11.66
CA SER A 67 8.68 -9.83 -11.82
C SER A 67 9.55 -9.45 -10.63
N VAL A 68 9.50 -8.17 -10.24
CA VAL A 68 10.25 -7.63 -9.10
C VAL A 68 9.83 -8.32 -7.79
N THR A 69 8.52 -8.49 -7.57
CA THR A 69 8.00 -9.18 -6.38
C THR A 69 8.42 -10.66 -6.34
N GLN A 70 8.47 -11.34 -7.49
CA GLN A 70 9.00 -12.71 -7.56
C GLN A 70 10.49 -12.76 -7.23
N ASN A 71 11.28 -11.79 -7.70
CA ASN A 71 12.70 -11.71 -7.37
C ASN A 71 12.92 -11.42 -5.87
N CYS A 72 12.08 -10.59 -5.26
CA CYS A 72 12.07 -10.35 -3.81
C CYS A 72 11.81 -11.66 -3.05
N TYR A 73 10.75 -12.39 -3.42
CA TYR A 73 10.42 -13.68 -2.81
C TYR A 73 11.54 -14.71 -2.95
N ALA A 74 12.12 -14.82 -4.15
CA ALA A 74 13.21 -15.75 -4.43
C ALA A 74 14.47 -15.40 -3.65
N LYS A 75 14.74 -14.10 -3.42
CA LYS A 75 15.90 -13.64 -2.64
C LYS A 75 15.75 -13.97 -1.15
N ASN A 76 14.59 -13.71 -0.56
CA ASN A 76 14.32 -14.05 0.84
C ASN A 76 12.82 -14.23 1.11
N PRO A 77 12.33 -15.49 1.27
CA PRO A 77 10.92 -15.77 1.53
C PRO A 77 10.47 -15.46 2.96
N ASN A 78 11.39 -15.16 3.89
CA ASN A 78 11.05 -14.79 5.27
C ASN A 78 10.55 -13.34 5.38
N ILE A 79 10.88 -12.50 4.40
CA ILE A 79 10.44 -11.10 4.37
C ILE A 79 9.02 -11.03 3.77
N PRO A 80 8.04 -10.45 4.48
CA PRO A 80 6.67 -10.29 3.99
C PRO A 80 6.60 -9.57 2.65
N LEU A 81 5.65 -9.98 1.81
CA LEU A 81 5.40 -9.34 0.52
C LEU A 81 4.07 -8.60 0.52
N PHE A 82 4.00 -7.54 -0.27
CA PHE A 82 2.75 -6.96 -0.72
C PHE A 82 2.39 -7.34 -2.16
N SER A 83 1.11 -7.20 -2.48
CA SER A 83 0.51 -7.69 -3.72
C SER A 83 0.91 -6.89 -4.97
N SER A 84 1.37 -7.59 -6.01
CA SER A 84 1.54 -7.02 -7.36
C SER A 84 0.20 -6.93 -8.11
N ILE A 85 0.10 -6.15 -9.20
CA ILE A 85 -1.14 -6.06 -10.01
C ILE A 85 -1.64 -7.43 -10.42
N ARG A 86 -0.71 -8.25 -10.94
CA ARG A 86 -1.03 -9.57 -11.47
C ARG A 86 -1.65 -10.43 -10.38
N ARG A 87 -1.12 -10.35 -9.16
CA ARG A 87 -1.64 -11.07 -8.00
C ARG A 87 -3.01 -10.55 -7.58
N VAL A 88 -3.24 -9.24 -7.59
CA VAL A 88 -4.57 -8.64 -7.35
C VAL A 88 -5.61 -9.18 -8.33
N VAL A 89 -5.31 -9.16 -9.63
CA VAL A 89 -6.22 -9.67 -10.68
C VAL A 89 -6.52 -11.15 -10.49
N LEU A 90 -5.50 -11.97 -10.19
CA LEU A 90 -5.69 -13.40 -9.94
C LEU A 90 -6.54 -13.65 -8.68
N ILE A 91 -6.30 -12.91 -7.60
CA ILE A 91 -7.11 -13.00 -6.37
C ILE A 91 -8.57 -12.67 -6.67
N LEU A 92 -8.84 -11.63 -7.46
CA LEU A 92 -10.22 -11.32 -7.89
C LEU A 92 -10.83 -12.45 -8.71
N LEU A 93 -10.09 -13.00 -9.68
CA LEU A 93 -10.58 -14.12 -10.48
C LEU A 93 -10.93 -15.32 -9.60
N TRP A 94 -10.05 -15.69 -8.67
CA TRP A 94 -10.30 -16.79 -7.73
C TRP A 94 -11.43 -16.50 -6.75
N PHE A 95 -11.59 -15.24 -6.33
CA PHE A 95 -12.69 -14.82 -5.49
C PHE A 95 -14.03 -15.04 -6.19
N TYR A 96 -14.17 -14.51 -7.42
CA TYR A 96 -15.42 -14.58 -8.17
C TYR A 96 -15.72 -15.96 -8.75
N THR A 97 -14.71 -16.79 -8.99
CA THR A 97 -14.90 -18.20 -9.36
C THR A 97 -15.13 -19.13 -8.17
N GLY A 98 -14.97 -18.64 -6.93
CA GLY A 98 -15.09 -19.44 -5.71
C GLY A 98 -13.88 -20.32 -5.39
N LEU A 99 -12.79 -20.18 -6.14
CA LEU A 99 -11.55 -20.97 -5.98
C LEU A 99 -10.60 -20.41 -4.91
N LEU A 100 -10.78 -19.17 -4.48
CA LEU A 100 -9.88 -18.49 -3.53
C LEU A 100 -9.58 -19.28 -2.24
N PRO A 101 -10.54 -20.01 -1.62
CA PRO A 101 -10.27 -20.81 -0.43
C PRO A 101 -9.23 -21.92 -0.63
N PHE A 102 -9.07 -22.42 -1.86
CA PHE A 102 -8.21 -23.57 -2.17
C PHE A 102 -6.81 -23.17 -2.64
N ILE A 103 -6.58 -21.87 -2.88
CA ILE A 103 -5.35 -21.39 -3.49
C ILE A 103 -4.50 -20.68 -2.42
N PRO A 104 -3.25 -21.13 -2.18
CA PRO A 104 -2.36 -20.46 -1.25
C PRO A 104 -1.98 -19.06 -1.76
N ILE A 105 -1.91 -18.11 -0.82
CA ILE A 105 -1.49 -16.73 -1.07
C ILE A 105 -0.23 -16.53 -0.24
N LYS A 106 0.85 -16.12 -0.90
CA LYS A 106 2.17 -15.92 -0.27
C LYS A 106 2.34 -14.52 0.28
N GLU A 107 1.55 -13.58 -0.24
CA GLU A 107 1.59 -12.18 0.15
C GLU A 107 0.96 -12.01 1.54
N SER A 108 1.65 -11.32 2.44
CA SER A 108 1.15 -10.97 3.77
C SER A 108 0.32 -9.69 3.74
N PHE A 109 0.53 -8.85 2.73
CA PHE A 109 -0.18 -7.57 2.55
C PHE A 109 -0.90 -7.52 1.20
N PHE A 110 -2.21 -7.26 1.26
CA PHE A 110 -3.03 -6.93 0.11
C PHE A 110 -3.09 -5.41 -0.02
N GLU A 111 -2.12 -4.86 -0.74
CA GLU A 111 -2.00 -3.42 -0.98
C GLU A 111 -2.66 -3.04 -2.29
N ILE A 112 -3.65 -2.15 -2.23
CA ILE A 112 -4.46 -1.81 -3.39
C ILE A 112 -4.69 -0.31 -3.52
N LEU A 113 -4.62 0.19 -4.75
CA LEU A 113 -5.08 1.53 -5.09
C LEU A 113 -6.60 1.56 -5.04
N MET A 114 -7.21 2.53 -4.34
CA MET A 114 -8.65 2.77 -4.40
C MET A 114 -9.03 3.33 -5.77
N PRO A 115 -9.77 2.59 -6.63
CA PRO A 115 -9.97 3.06 -8.00
C PRO A 115 -10.75 4.36 -8.07
N SER A 116 -11.67 4.63 -7.13
CA SER A 116 -12.39 5.91 -7.07
C SER A 116 -11.50 7.12 -6.80
N THR A 117 -10.32 6.95 -6.20
CA THR A 117 -9.37 8.06 -5.99
C THR A 117 -8.47 8.26 -7.20
N ALA A 118 -8.32 7.23 -8.05
CA ALA A 118 -7.54 7.33 -9.27
C ALA A 118 -8.07 8.43 -10.21
N THR A 119 -9.40 8.57 -10.37
CA THR A 119 -9.97 9.67 -11.17
C THR A 119 -9.55 11.04 -10.64
N LYS A 120 -9.58 11.24 -9.32
CA LYS A 120 -9.11 12.47 -8.67
C LYS A 120 -7.63 12.72 -8.94
N ILE A 121 -6.80 11.68 -8.81
CA ILE A 121 -5.33 11.76 -9.00
C ILE A 121 -4.99 12.07 -10.47
N PHE A 122 -5.64 11.39 -11.43
CA PHE A 122 -5.45 11.66 -12.85
C PHE A 122 -5.93 13.07 -13.23
N ASP A 123 -7.09 13.51 -12.71
CA ASP A 123 -7.60 14.87 -12.93
C ASP A 123 -6.68 15.95 -12.32
N LEU A 124 -5.97 15.64 -11.23
CA LEU A 124 -5.00 16.55 -10.59
C LEU A 124 -3.63 16.57 -11.30
N SER A 125 -3.18 15.42 -11.80
CA SER A 125 -1.86 15.24 -12.43
C SER A 125 -1.78 15.84 -13.84
N GLU A 126 -2.89 15.85 -14.60
CA GLU A 126 -2.92 16.40 -15.96
C GLU A 126 -3.86 17.61 -16.06
N ARG A 127 -3.27 18.78 -16.36
CA ARG A 127 -4.00 19.89 -16.97
C ARG A 127 -4.69 19.39 -18.26
N ARG A 128 -5.99 19.10 -18.20
CA ARG A 128 -6.90 18.81 -19.33
C ARG A 128 -6.52 17.62 -20.23
N SER A 129 -6.69 16.38 -19.76
CA SER A 129 -7.08 15.28 -20.65
C SER A 129 -8.51 14.83 -20.31
N HIS A 130 -9.38 14.75 -21.30
CA HIS A 130 -10.77 14.34 -21.08
C HIS A 130 -10.81 12.83 -20.81
N LEU A 131 -10.88 12.44 -19.54
CA LEU A 131 -11.19 11.06 -19.17
C LEU A 131 -12.53 10.68 -19.81
N THR A 132 -12.50 9.83 -20.84
CA THR A 132 -13.72 9.49 -21.58
C THR A 132 -14.69 8.76 -20.64
N TRP A 133 -15.99 8.82 -20.94
CA TRP A 133 -17.00 8.11 -20.18
C TRP A 133 -16.70 6.60 -20.05
N GLN A 134 -16.06 5.99 -21.06
CA GLN A 134 -15.64 4.59 -21.03
C GLN A 134 -14.60 4.32 -19.93
N HIS A 135 -13.61 5.21 -19.76
CA HIS A 135 -12.62 5.08 -18.67
C HIS A 135 -13.28 5.22 -17.30
N ARG A 136 -14.22 6.16 -17.16
CA ARG A 136 -14.99 6.34 -15.91
C ARG A 136 -15.83 5.09 -15.58
N ALA A 137 -16.49 4.53 -16.59
CA ALA A 137 -17.23 3.28 -16.45
C ALA A 137 -16.31 2.12 -16.06
N LEU A 138 -15.12 2.02 -16.68
CA LEU A 138 -14.13 1.00 -16.35
C LEU A 138 -13.62 1.13 -14.91
N VAL A 139 -13.25 2.33 -14.47
CA VAL A 139 -12.82 2.58 -13.08
C VAL A 139 -13.93 2.21 -12.10
N TRP A 140 -15.18 2.58 -12.39
CA TRP A 140 -16.32 2.21 -11.57
C TRP A 140 -16.54 0.70 -11.50
N ILE A 141 -16.40 -0.03 -12.62
CA ILE A 141 -16.47 -1.51 -12.62
C ILE A 141 -15.35 -2.10 -11.77
N ILE A 142 -14.11 -1.63 -11.93
CA ILE A 142 -12.97 -2.12 -11.14
C ILE A 142 -13.19 -1.83 -9.66
N ASP A 143 -13.67 -0.64 -9.33
CA ASP A 143 -14.02 -0.25 -7.96
C ASP A 143 -15.08 -1.19 -7.36
N LEU A 144 -16.16 -1.46 -8.10
CA LEU A 144 -17.20 -2.39 -7.68
C LEU A 144 -16.72 -3.83 -7.49
N LEU A 145 -15.70 -4.26 -8.23
CA LEU A 145 -15.16 -5.62 -8.12
C LEU A 145 -14.14 -5.73 -6.97
N LEU A 146 -13.26 -4.73 -6.85
CA LEU A 146 -12.15 -4.74 -5.91
C LEU A 146 -12.55 -4.33 -4.49
N MET A 147 -13.44 -3.36 -4.33
CA MET A 147 -13.84 -2.78 -3.04
C MET A 147 -15.00 -3.55 -2.40
N ARG A 148 -14.77 -4.84 -2.09
CA ARG A 148 -15.77 -5.73 -1.48
C ARG A 148 -15.39 -6.11 -0.05
N PRO A 149 -16.24 -5.82 0.97
CA PRO A 149 -15.96 -6.21 2.35
C PRO A 149 -15.77 -7.73 2.55
N MET A 150 -16.47 -8.54 1.74
CA MET A 150 -16.33 -9.99 1.78
C MET A 150 -14.93 -10.46 1.33
N LEU A 151 -14.36 -9.82 0.30
CA LEU A 151 -13.00 -10.10 -0.14
C LEU A 151 -12.01 -9.77 0.98
N PHE A 152 -12.14 -8.58 1.59
CA PHE A 152 -11.24 -8.14 2.65
C PHE A 152 -11.29 -9.09 3.85
N ARG A 153 -12.50 -9.42 4.32
CA ARG A 153 -12.69 -10.38 5.41
C ARG A 153 -12.12 -11.77 5.09
N HIS A 154 -12.24 -12.23 3.84
CA HIS A 154 -11.67 -13.51 3.43
C HIS A 154 -10.14 -13.49 3.52
N LEU A 155 -9.49 -12.44 3.02
CA LEU A 155 -8.03 -12.27 3.09
C LEU A 155 -7.55 -12.12 4.54
N GLN A 156 -8.25 -11.32 5.35
CA GLN A 156 -7.94 -11.11 6.76
C GLN A 156 -8.03 -12.38 7.60
N ARG A 157 -9.05 -13.23 7.38
CA ARG A 157 -9.16 -14.54 8.03
C ARG A 157 -8.01 -15.48 7.71
N ARG A 158 -7.27 -15.20 6.64
CA ARG A 158 -6.06 -15.93 6.23
C ARG A 158 -4.77 -15.26 6.72
N GLY A 159 -4.87 -14.24 7.59
CA GLY A 159 -3.73 -13.51 8.13
C GLY A 159 -3.19 -12.41 7.20
N ILE A 160 -3.86 -12.12 6.09
CA ILE A 160 -3.40 -11.12 5.11
C ILE A 160 -3.99 -9.76 5.49
N LYS A 161 -3.13 -8.76 5.67
CA LYS A 161 -3.55 -7.39 6.00
C LYS A 161 -3.95 -6.64 4.74
N VAL A 162 -5.06 -5.92 4.77
CA VAL A 162 -5.55 -5.12 3.64
C VAL A 162 -5.16 -3.66 3.86
N LEU A 163 -4.28 -3.13 3.02
CA LEU A 163 -3.89 -1.72 3.05
C LEU A 163 -4.36 -1.01 1.78
N VAL A 164 -4.99 0.14 1.93
CA VAL A 164 -5.55 0.90 0.79
C VAL A 164 -4.80 2.20 0.61
N TRP A 165 -4.42 2.51 -0.63
CA TRP A 165 -3.69 3.72 -1.02
C TRP A 165 -4.33 4.34 -2.26
N VAL A 166 -3.99 5.55 -2.73
CA VAL A 166 -3.69 6.72 -1.90
C VAL A 166 -5.02 7.38 -1.55
N LEU A 167 -5.23 7.65 -0.27
CA LEU A 167 -6.42 8.33 0.24
C LEU A 167 -5.97 9.62 0.91
N ASN A 168 -6.62 10.73 0.59
CA ASN A 168 -6.20 12.05 1.08
C ASN A 168 -7.34 12.85 1.75
N ASP A 169 -8.57 12.34 1.66
CA ASP A 169 -9.79 13.01 2.15
C ASP A 169 -10.52 12.17 3.19
N ASN A 170 -11.27 12.84 4.08
CA ASN A 170 -12.00 12.16 5.16
C ASN A 170 -13.06 11.18 4.64
N GLU A 171 -13.70 11.50 3.52
CA GLU A 171 -14.66 10.61 2.86
C GLU A 171 -14.01 9.31 2.37
N ASP A 172 -12.80 9.41 1.81
CA ASP A 172 -12.04 8.25 1.34
C ASP A 172 -11.56 7.40 2.53
N TYR A 173 -11.13 8.05 3.64
CA TYR A 173 -10.78 7.36 4.89
C TYR A 173 -11.96 6.57 5.45
N GLU A 174 -13.11 7.22 5.58
CA GLU A 174 -14.32 6.59 6.08
C GLU A 174 -14.71 5.39 5.21
N ARG A 175 -14.65 5.56 3.89
CA ARG A 175 -14.94 4.50 2.93
C ARG A 175 -14.02 3.29 3.12
N ALA A 176 -12.71 3.49 3.22
CA ALA A 176 -11.77 2.39 3.40
C ALA A 176 -12.00 1.63 4.72
N PHE A 177 -12.20 2.33 5.83
CA PHE A 177 -12.48 1.68 7.11
C PHE A 177 -13.83 0.97 7.12
N ARG A 178 -14.88 1.56 6.54
CA ARG A 178 -16.21 0.93 6.40
C ARG A 178 -16.15 -0.36 5.57
N LEU A 179 -15.26 -0.42 4.58
CA LEU A 179 -15.03 -1.62 3.79
C LEU A 179 -14.23 -2.70 4.55
N GLY A 180 -13.61 -2.33 5.67
CA GLY A 180 -12.85 -3.23 6.54
C GLY A 180 -11.34 -3.21 6.30
N ALA A 181 -10.77 -2.15 5.72
CA ALA A 181 -9.31 -2.02 5.58
C ALA A 181 -8.59 -2.12 6.95
N ASP A 182 -7.39 -2.67 6.97
CA ASP A 182 -6.52 -2.71 8.16
C ASP A 182 -5.66 -1.45 8.27
N GLY A 183 -5.39 -0.76 7.16
CA GLY A 183 -4.61 0.46 7.15
C GLY A 183 -4.80 1.27 5.87
N ILE A 184 -4.37 2.52 5.93
CA ILE A 184 -4.47 3.49 4.85
C ILE A 184 -3.08 4.09 4.61
N MET A 185 -2.70 4.23 3.34
CA MET A 185 -1.54 5.04 2.95
C MET A 185 -2.03 6.38 2.38
N THR A 186 -1.47 7.45 2.91
CA THR A 186 -1.92 8.83 2.67
C THR A 186 -0.72 9.76 2.59
N ASP A 187 -0.85 10.84 1.80
CA ASP A 187 0.10 11.94 1.79
C ASP A 187 -0.09 12.86 3.03
N PHE A 188 -1.19 12.70 3.78
CA PHE A 188 -1.55 13.56 4.91
C PHE A 188 -1.69 12.76 6.22
N PRO A 189 -0.57 12.22 6.78
CA PRO A 189 -0.62 11.37 7.98
C PRO A 189 -1.20 12.09 9.20
N THR A 190 -0.93 13.38 9.39
CA THR A 190 -1.52 14.18 10.49
C THR A 190 -3.03 14.28 10.37
N LYS A 191 -3.55 14.51 9.17
CA LYS A 191 -5.00 14.57 8.91
C LYS A 191 -5.66 13.22 9.18
N LEU A 192 -5.02 12.12 8.77
CA LEU A 192 -5.51 10.78 9.09
C LEU A 192 -5.50 10.51 10.60
N ARG A 193 -4.44 10.93 11.32
CA ARG A 193 -4.39 10.82 12.80
C ARG A 193 -5.55 11.55 13.46
N GLU A 194 -5.77 12.82 13.10
CA GLU A 194 -6.89 13.61 13.63
C GLU A 194 -8.25 12.99 13.31
N TYR A 195 -8.40 12.41 12.11
CA TYR A 195 -9.61 11.69 11.73
C TYR A 195 -9.82 10.46 12.63
N LEU A 196 -8.78 9.67 12.88
CA LEU A 196 -8.85 8.50 13.74
C LEU A 196 -9.14 8.86 15.21
N ASP A 197 -8.57 9.96 15.71
CA ASP A 197 -8.83 10.48 17.05
C ASP A 197 -10.31 10.84 17.26
N LYS A 198 -10.95 11.40 16.22
CA LYS A 198 -12.38 11.76 16.26
C LYS A 198 -13.30 10.55 16.09
N ASN A 199 -12.82 9.46 15.50
CA ASN A 199 -13.63 8.30 15.11
C ASN A 199 -13.12 7.00 15.73
N GLN A 200 -12.81 7.00 17.04
CA GLN A 200 -12.26 5.84 17.74
C GLN A 200 -13.12 4.57 17.62
N SER A 201 -14.44 4.72 17.46
CA SER A 201 -15.38 3.61 17.23
C SER A 201 -15.11 2.83 15.94
N LEU A 202 -14.40 3.40 14.96
CA LEU A 202 -13.99 2.69 13.74
C LEU A 202 -12.79 1.76 13.97
N LEU A 203 -12.04 1.96 15.06
CA LEU A 203 -10.86 1.16 15.42
C LEU A 203 -11.21 -0.04 16.31
N SER A 204 -12.31 0.03 17.06
CA SER A 204 -12.88 -1.11 17.76
C SER A 204 -13.55 -2.03 16.74
N LYS A 205 -12.77 -2.90 16.09
CA LYS A 205 -13.32 -4.04 15.36
C LYS A 205 -14.04 -4.92 16.39
N ASP A 206 -15.36 -5.07 16.24
CA ASP A 206 -16.22 -5.92 17.08
C ASP A 206 -15.54 -7.28 17.35
N GLU A 207 -15.48 -7.66 18.63
CA GLU A 207 -15.12 -8.99 19.12
C GLU A 207 -16.07 -10.08 18.61
#